data_AF-K2HVD3-F1
#
_entry.id   AF-K2HVD3-F1
#
_cell.length_a   1.000
_cell.length_b   1.000
_cell.length_c   1.000
_cell.angle_alpha   90.00
_cell.angle_beta   90.00
_cell.angle_gamma   90.00
#
_symmetry.space_group_name_H-M   'P 1'
#
loop_
_entity.id
_entity.type
_entity.pdbx_description
1 polymer ?
#
loop_
_entity_poly.entity_id
_entity_poly.type
_entity_poly.pdbx_seq_one_letter_code
_entity_poly.pdbx_strand_id
1 'polypeptide(L)'
;MFDLESFNKVLFNQESGVVFAICSNLIYNVNDKECIKNAEILMKYFHAHGRLEELLIWAFNKQIITKDNKNILFNNDGYFSLFFYVFALKYIPKFFQSIIHLLYDQQQLIDKINVNILNGNCDDYSEENNEKYVNNLMILVKLFHIIHDHKSEILNKFSPFFIHLIKIVFKRIDQLVEDKEGLIKNDIFNVMVRSIFNIVSNDIGLFKQIVGIDFYERNSKVLTFISQLITRVVGVKTTDNDILAHQLRGMLNKEVDIDNLLLSKHIMNSPDDDSCKFIELTPEIIIDLVMLIKTNSLPMKKYLNNNISSQIYQSLEFFTSNIDDYNTYENLIHSLNQFVHDYYVQLYISVGQADKIEEQFYEIKEEFDEKFYELEEKKRKNQLLLERLNELKKGKEVHGISKDDLKSSNLSFSSNELKSNQTKKSSLSDSSLKSVFEGMEKKHKETMESLKKIREKRIEQMKEKKKQIKKEWSSNWKEFKETREEEKRKKELKKVLKKEKREEKKRKKELGGDLTSEISSLSLSTSTTNLRDNSSEIN
;
A
#
# COMPACT_ATOMS: atom_id res chain seq x y z
N MET A 1 0.33 -39.64 4.43
CA MET A 1 -0.62 -39.26 5.49
C MET A 1 -0.24 -37.88 6.02
N PHE A 2 -1.19 -36.97 6.29
CA PHE A 2 -0.92 -35.67 6.95
C PHE A 2 -0.11 -35.88 8.23
N ASP A 3 1.07 -35.27 8.29
CA ASP A 3 1.97 -35.36 9.44
C ASP A 3 1.76 -34.17 10.37
N LEU A 4 0.83 -34.36 11.31
CA LEU A 4 0.45 -33.35 12.31
C LEU A 4 1.63 -32.95 13.20
N GLU A 5 2.52 -33.89 13.54
CA GLU A 5 3.64 -33.63 14.45
C GLU A 5 4.68 -32.74 13.79
N SER A 6 5.11 -33.08 12.56
CA SER A 6 6.04 -32.25 11.79
C SER A 6 5.43 -30.88 11.47
N PHE A 7 4.15 -30.83 11.11
CA PHE A 7 3.45 -29.57 10.88
C PHE A 7 3.46 -28.67 12.12
N ASN A 8 3.08 -29.21 13.28
CA ASN A 8 3.05 -28.45 14.54
C ASN A 8 4.43 -27.98 14.98
N LYS A 9 5.46 -28.81 14.79
CA LYS A 9 6.85 -28.43 15.09
C LYS A 9 7.30 -27.21 14.30
N VAL A 10 6.87 -27.11 13.05
CA VAL A 10 7.21 -25.97 12.19
C VAL A 10 6.32 -24.77 12.52
N LEU A 11 5.00 -24.94 12.64
CA LEU A 11 4.04 -23.87 12.92
C LEU A 11 4.32 -23.15 14.24
N PHE A 12 4.61 -23.91 15.31
CA PHE A 12 4.84 -23.35 16.64
C PHE A 12 6.28 -22.87 16.86
N ASN A 13 7.18 -23.08 15.90
CA ASN A 13 8.50 -22.47 15.97
C ASN A 13 8.40 -21.00 15.53
N GLN A 14 8.61 -20.07 16.46
CA GLN A 14 8.54 -18.63 16.20
C GLN A 14 9.58 -18.15 15.16
N GLU A 15 10.72 -18.83 15.06
CA GLU A 15 11.78 -18.53 14.09
C GLU A 15 11.46 -19.07 12.69
N SER A 16 10.44 -19.91 12.56
CA SER A 16 10.08 -20.51 11.27
C SER A 16 9.56 -19.47 10.26
N GLY A 17 9.05 -18.33 10.76
CA GLY A 17 8.36 -17.34 9.94
C GLY A 17 6.97 -17.77 9.46
N VAL A 18 6.46 -18.94 9.86
CA VAL A 18 5.14 -19.44 9.40
C VAL A 18 3.99 -18.59 9.88
N VAL A 19 3.94 -18.30 11.18
CA VAL A 19 2.90 -17.42 11.74
C VAL A 19 2.98 -16.03 11.09
N PHE A 20 4.18 -15.52 10.84
CA PHE A 20 4.37 -14.27 10.10
C PHE A 20 3.80 -14.36 8.68
N ALA A 21 4.14 -15.41 7.93
CA ALA A 21 3.66 -15.63 6.58
C ALA A 21 2.12 -15.76 6.51
N ILE A 22 1.50 -16.45 7.47
CA ILE A 22 0.04 -16.50 7.60
C ILE A 22 -0.50 -15.09 7.80
N CYS A 23 0.01 -14.36 8.80
CA CYS A 23 -0.53 -13.05 9.13
C CYS A 23 -0.33 -12.02 8.02
N SER A 24 0.85 -11.95 7.40
CA SER A 24 1.14 -10.99 6.34
C SER A 24 0.33 -11.20 5.07
N ASN A 25 -0.20 -12.40 4.82
CA ASN A 25 -0.98 -12.69 3.62
C ASN A 25 -2.49 -12.82 3.89
N LEU A 26 -2.88 -13.28 5.08
CA LEU A 26 -4.26 -13.71 5.37
C LEU A 26 -4.92 -12.95 6.51
N ILE A 27 -4.14 -12.22 7.32
CA ILE A 27 -4.61 -11.53 8.53
C ILE A 27 -3.95 -10.14 8.59
N TYR A 28 -4.32 -9.27 7.66
CA TYR A 28 -3.68 -7.96 7.49
C TYR A 28 -4.63 -6.77 7.66
N ASN A 29 -5.94 -6.99 7.72
CA ASN A 29 -6.93 -5.91 7.84
C ASN A 29 -8.09 -6.30 8.77
N VAL A 30 -8.35 -5.50 9.81
CA VAL A 30 -9.43 -5.73 10.78
C VAL A 30 -10.82 -5.47 10.20
N ASN A 31 -10.94 -4.70 9.13
CA ASN A 31 -12.22 -4.44 8.47
C ASN A 31 -12.60 -5.51 7.45
N ASP A 32 -11.71 -6.46 7.17
CA ASP A 32 -11.95 -7.56 6.25
C ASP A 32 -12.47 -8.79 7.00
N LYS A 33 -13.69 -9.21 6.65
CA LYS A 33 -14.36 -10.36 7.27
C LYS A 33 -13.60 -11.67 7.09
N GLU A 34 -12.94 -11.86 5.94
CA GLU A 34 -12.12 -13.05 5.73
C GLU A 34 -10.86 -13.02 6.60
N CYS A 35 -10.25 -11.84 6.79
CA CYS A 35 -9.12 -11.70 7.73
C CYS A 35 -9.51 -12.04 9.17
N ILE A 36 -10.69 -11.57 9.63
CA ILE A 36 -11.22 -11.91 10.96
C ILE A 36 -11.42 -13.42 11.09
N LYS A 37 -12.05 -14.06 10.10
CA LYS A 37 -12.28 -15.50 10.07
C LYS A 37 -10.97 -16.31 10.07
N ASN A 38 -9.98 -15.88 9.30
CA ASN A 38 -8.66 -16.52 9.26
C ASN A 38 -7.93 -16.41 10.60
N ALA A 39 -8.06 -15.25 11.27
CA ALA A 39 -7.53 -15.04 12.61
C ALA A 39 -8.23 -15.92 13.65
N GLU A 40 -9.55 -16.08 13.56
CA GLU A 40 -10.31 -17.02 14.39
C GLU A 40 -9.82 -18.45 14.24
N ILE A 41 -9.60 -18.93 13.01
CA ILE A 41 -9.09 -20.28 12.73
C ILE A 41 -7.73 -20.47 13.40
N LEU A 42 -6.80 -19.54 13.19
CA LEU A 42 -5.46 -19.61 13.78
C LEU A 42 -5.50 -19.57 15.31
N MET A 43 -6.29 -18.67 15.89
CA MET A 43 -6.46 -18.57 17.35
C MET A 43 -7.08 -19.83 17.95
N LYS A 44 -8.11 -20.40 17.32
CA LYS A 44 -8.72 -21.67 17.76
C LYS A 44 -7.67 -22.79 17.76
N TYR A 45 -6.89 -22.92 16.68
CA TYR A 45 -5.86 -23.94 16.60
C TYR A 45 -4.80 -23.79 17.71
N PHE A 46 -4.26 -22.58 17.91
CA PHE A 46 -3.30 -22.32 18.99
C PHE A 46 -3.92 -22.54 20.38
N HIS A 47 -5.19 -22.20 20.57
CA HIS A 47 -5.90 -22.43 21.83
C HIS A 47 -6.08 -23.92 22.13
N ALA A 48 -6.42 -24.73 21.11
CA ALA A 48 -6.55 -26.18 21.25
C ALA A 48 -5.24 -26.87 21.67
N HIS A 49 -4.10 -26.27 21.31
CA HIS A 49 -2.77 -26.73 21.69
C HIS A 49 -2.21 -26.06 22.96
N GLY A 50 -2.98 -25.21 23.66
CA GLY A 50 -2.51 -24.48 24.84
C GLY A 50 -1.46 -23.42 24.57
N ARG A 51 -1.34 -22.97 23.32
CA ARG A 51 -0.32 -22.00 22.86
C ARG A 51 -0.91 -20.65 22.49
N LEU A 52 -2.16 -20.36 22.83
CA LEU A 52 -2.79 -19.07 22.48
C LEU A 52 -2.00 -17.88 23.05
N GLU A 53 -1.50 -17.99 24.28
CA GLU A 53 -0.67 -16.95 24.89
C GLU A 53 0.59 -16.67 24.07
N GLU A 54 1.23 -17.72 23.55
CA GLU A 54 2.41 -17.62 22.71
C GLU A 54 2.13 -16.82 21.43
N LEU A 55 0.99 -17.09 20.78
CA LEU A 55 0.55 -16.36 19.59
C LEU A 55 0.30 -14.88 19.89
N LEU A 56 -0.38 -14.58 21.00
CA LEU A 56 -0.74 -13.22 21.38
C LEU A 56 0.49 -12.41 21.78
N ILE A 57 1.43 -13.00 22.53
CA ILE A 57 2.71 -12.36 22.86
C ILE A 57 3.54 -12.14 21.59
N TRP A 58 3.60 -13.12 20.68
CA TRP A 58 4.29 -12.98 19.40
C TRP A 58 3.73 -11.80 18.60
N ALA A 59 2.40 -11.71 18.48
CA ALA A 59 1.73 -10.64 17.77
C ALA A 59 1.98 -9.28 18.43
N PHE A 60 1.93 -9.24 19.77
CA PHE A 60 2.20 -8.03 20.55
C PHE A 60 3.63 -7.53 20.30
N ASN A 61 4.62 -8.42 20.38
CA ASN A 61 6.02 -8.09 20.12
C ASN A 61 6.27 -7.58 18.69
N LYS A 62 5.47 -8.02 17.71
CA LYS A 62 5.57 -7.53 16.32
C LYS A 62 4.93 -6.16 16.11
N GLN A 63 3.98 -5.78 16.94
CA GLN A 63 3.23 -4.52 16.81
C GLN A 63 3.85 -3.38 17.61
N ILE A 64 4.56 -3.69 18.70
CA ILE A 64 5.27 -2.70 19.50
C ILE A 64 6.61 -2.31 18.86
N ILE A 65 6.95 -1.03 18.98
CA ILE A 65 8.28 -0.50 18.66
C ILE A 65 8.87 0.06 19.96
N THR A 66 9.92 -0.58 20.47
CA THR A 66 10.72 -0.06 21.57
C THR A 66 11.77 0.90 21.03
N LYS A 67 11.69 2.18 21.41
CA LYS A 67 12.75 3.17 21.12
C LYS A 67 13.81 3.17 22.24
N ASP A 68 15.02 3.60 21.91
CA ASP A 68 16.19 3.64 22.82
C ASP A 68 15.94 4.35 24.17
N ASN A 69 14.94 5.23 24.22
CA ASN A 69 14.53 5.94 25.44
C ASN A 69 13.54 5.17 26.34
N LYS A 70 13.43 3.84 26.18
CA LYS A 70 12.44 2.99 26.89
C LYS A 70 10.97 3.39 26.64
N ASN A 71 10.69 4.12 25.56
CA ASN A 71 9.31 4.40 25.15
C ASN A 71 8.79 3.29 24.24
N ILE A 72 7.65 2.71 24.60
CA ILE A 72 6.91 1.78 23.75
C ILE A 72 5.95 2.60 22.89
N LEU A 73 6.08 2.49 21.57
CA LEU A 73 5.05 2.91 20.64
C LEU A 73 4.20 1.70 20.27
N PHE A 74 2.92 1.77 20.58
CA PHE A 74 1.93 0.78 20.19
C PHE A 74 1.15 1.31 18.99
N ASN A 75 1.28 0.68 17.83
CA ASN A 75 0.42 1.00 16.69
C ASN A 75 -0.98 0.47 16.96
N ASN A 76 -2.04 1.24 16.65
CA ASN A 76 -3.42 0.76 16.84
C ASN A 76 -3.83 -0.28 15.79
N ASP A 77 -3.14 -0.33 14.65
CA ASP A 77 -3.46 -1.20 13.52
C ASP A 77 -2.33 -2.21 13.26
N GLY A 78 -2.41 -3.37 13.90
CA GLY A 78 -1.45 -4.46 13.71
C GLY A 78 -2.02 -5.83 14.08
N TYR A 79 -1.18 -6.87 13.99
CA TYR A 79 -1.59 -8.26 14.21
C TYR A 79 -2.18 -8.51 15.59
N PHE A 80 -1.61 -7.90 16.64
CA PHE A 80 -2.13 -8.03 17.98
C PHE A 80 -3.49 -7.35 18.11
N SER A 81 -3.69 -6.15 17.55
CA SER A 81 -5.01 -5.51 17.55
C SER A 81 -6.08 -6.38 16.89
N LEU A 82 -5.73 -7.08 15.80
CA LEU A 82 -6.66 -7.96 15.10
C LEU A 82 -6.97 -9.23 15.91
N PHE A 83 -5.97 -9.90 16.48
CA PHE A 83 -6.24 -11.03 17.38
C PHE A 83 -7.00 -10.60 18.64
N PHE A 84 -6.68 -9.43 19.18
CA PHE A 84 -7.38 -8.84 20.30
C PHE A 84 -8.83 -8.49 19.95
N TYR A 85 -9.09 -8.02 18.72
CA TYR A 85 -10.44 -7.81 18.19
C TYR A 85 -11.25 -9.11 18.20
N VAL A 86 -10.70 -10.17 17.61
CA VAL A 86 -11.34 -11.50 17.56
C VAL A 86 -11.58 -12.05 18.97
N PHE A 87 -10.60 -11.88 19.85
CA PHE A 87 -10.70 -12.26 21.25
C PHE A 87 -11.83 -11.50 21.96
N ALA A 88 -11.87 -10.18 21.78
CA ALA A 88 -12.84 -9.29 22.38
C ALA A 88 -14.27 -9.66 21.98
N LEU A 89 -14.52 -9.93 20.69
CA LEU A 89 -15.84 -10.35 20.18
C LEU A 89 -16.42 -11.53 20.97
N LYS A 90 -15.58 -12.47 21.41
CA LYS A 90 -16.03 -13.67 22.11
C LYS A 90 -16.24 -13.47 23.61
N TYR A 91 -15.36 -12.73 24.27
CA TYR A 91 -15.28 -12.73 25.75
C TYR A 91 -15.79 -11.46 26.43
N ILE A 92 -16.04 -10.40 25.67
CA ILE A 92 -16.49 -9.10 26.17
C ILE A 92 -18.02 -8.88 26.14
N PRO A 93 -18.83 -9.53 25.29
CA PRO A 93 -20.27 -9.25 25.23
C PRO A 93 -21.00 -9.26 26.57
N LYS A 94 -20.67 -10.19 27.49
CA LYS A 94 -21.28 -10.26 28.83
C LYS A 94 -20.99 -9.03 29.69
N PHE A 95 -19.78 -8.49 29.59
CA PHE A 95 -19.38 -7.26 30.28
C PHE A 95 -20.19 -6.07 29.74
N PHE A 96 -20.26 -5.91 28.42
CA PHE A 96 -21.06 -4.82 27.81
C PHE A 96 -22.54 -4.97 28.10
N GLN A 97 -23.07 -6.19 28.07
CA GLN A 97 -24.47 -6.44 28.37
C GLN A 97 -24.83 -5.96 29.79
N SER A 98 -23.91 -6.06 30.74
CA SER A 98 -24.11 -5.55 32.11
C SER A 98 -24.16 -4.02 32.16
N ILE A 99 -23.35 -3.33 31.36
CA ILE A 99 -23.42 -1.88 31.18
C ILE A 99 -24.74 -1.48 30.52
N ILE A 100 -25.17 -2.22 29.49
CA ILE A 100 -26.41 -1.92 28.78
C ILE A 100 -27.65 -2.16 29.65
N HIS A 101 -27.67 -3.22 30.46
CA HIS A 101 -28.76 -3.44 31.43
C HIS A 101 -28.88 -2.28 32.42
N LEU A 102 -27.75 -1.78 32.92
CA LEU A 102 -27.78 -0.59 33.78
C LEU A 102 -28.31 0.65 33.05
N LEU A 103 -27.95 0.82 31.78
CA LEU A 103 -28.50 1.89 30.94
C LEU A 103 -30.00 1.70 30.66
N TYR A 104 -30.46 0.46 30.51
CA TYR A 104 -31.88 0.12 30.32
C TYR A 104 -32.72 0.60 31.51
N ASP A 105 -32.23 0.39 32.73
CA ASP A 105 -32.88 0.88 33.95
C ASP A 105 -32.94 2.41 34.03
N GLN A 106 -32.07 3.09 33.28
CA GLN A 106 -32.00 4.54 33.16
C GLN A 106 -32.68 5.09 31.89
N GLN A 107 -33.63 4.34 31.30
CA GLN A 107 -34.32 4.74 30.06
C GLN A 107 -34.87 6.17 30.09
N GLN A 108 -35.41 6.63 31.24
CA GLN A 108 -35.93 8.00 31.38
C GLN A 108 -34.87 9.08 31.21
N LEU A 109 -33.61 8.79 31.51
CA LEU A 109 -32.49 9.70 31.28
C LEU A 109 -32.07 9.64 29.81
N ILE A 110 -32.01 8.45 29.22
CA ILE A 110 -31.65 8.24 27.81
C ILE A 110 -32.63 8.94 26.88
N ASP A 111 -33.93 8.84 27.14
CA ASP A 111 -34.99 9.48 26.34
C ASP A 111 -34.88 11.01 26.33
N LYS A 112 -34.26 11.61 27.36
CA LYS A 112 -34.07 13.06 27.47
C LYS A 112 -32.84 13.56 26.71
N ILE A 113 -31.98 12.67 26.22
CA ILE A 113 -30.75 13.03 25.51
C ILE A 113 -31.08 13.42 24.06
N ASN A 114 -30.83 14.68 23.75
CA ASN A 114 -30.92 15.21 22.40
C ASN A 114 -29.52 15.31 21.76
N VAL A 115 -29.19 14.32 20.94
CA VAL A 115 -27.91 14.22 20.22
C VAL A 115 -27.65 15.41 19.28
N ASN A 116 -28.69 15.99 18.69
CA ASN A 116 -28.52 17.10 17.74
C ASN A 116 -28.03 18.38 18.45
N ILE A 117 -28.52 18.62 19.67
CA ILE A 117 -28.07 19.75 20.51
C ILE A 117 -26.61 19.55 20.92
N LEU A 118 -26.23 18.32 21.30
CA LEU A 118 -24.86 18.01 21.73
C LEU A 118 -23.82 18.04 20.60
N ASN A 119 -24.23 17.77 19.36
CA ASN A 119 -23.35 17.85 18.19
C ASN A 119 -23.20 19.27 17.61
N GLY A 120 -23.90 20.26 18.16
CA GLY A 120 -23.85 21.63 17.63
C GLY A 120 -24.55 21.80 16.28
N ASN A 121 -25.41 20.86 15.88
CA ASN A 121 -26.20 20.93 14.64
C ASN A 121 -27.46 21.81 14.81
N CYS A 122 -27.40 22.80 15.70
CA CYS A 122 -28.51 23.70 15.99
C CYS A 122 -28.14 25.08 15.46
N ASP A 123 -28.87 25.56 14.46
CA ASP A 123 -28.61 26.84 13.79
C ASP A 123 -28.91 28.07 14.68
N ASP A 124 -29.53 27.86 15.85
CA ASP A 124 -29.94 28.90 16.81
C ASP A 124 -29.11 28.86 18.10
N TYR A 125 -28.29 29.90 18.33
CA TYR A 125 -27.52 30.14 19.56
C TYR A 125 -28.31 30.96 20.60
N SER A 126 -29.55 30.55 20.89
CA SER A 126 -30.37 31.19 21.92
C SER A 126 -29.98 30.77 23.35
N GLU A 127 -30.29 31.59 24.36
CA GLU A 127 -30.09 31.24 25.78
C GLU A 127 -30.81 29.93 26.15
N GLU A 128 -32.01 29.70 25.60
CA GLU A 128 -32.78 28.48 25.82
C GLU A 128 -32.09 27.22 25.25
N ASN A 129 -31.42 27.33 24.10
CA ASN A 129 -30.65 26.23 23.53
C ASN A 129 -29.37 25.95 24.30
N ASN A 130 -28.74 26.99 24.87
CA ASN A 130 -27.60 26.83 25.78
C ASN A 130 -28.02 26.12 27.07
N GLU A 131 -29.15 26.48 27.67
CA GLU A 131 -29.69 25.76 28.84
C GLU A 131 -30.00 24.29 28.52
N LYS A 132 -30.62 24.02 27.36
CA LYS A 132 -30.86 22.65 26.89
C LYS A 132 -29.54 21.89 26.70
N TYR A 133 -28.51 22.52 26.14
CA TYR A 133 -27.18 21.92 25.98
C TYR A 133 -26.56 21.55 27.32
N VAL A 134 -26.53 22.46 28.29
CA VAL A 134 -26.01 22.21 29.64
C VAL A 134 -26.81 21.11 30.35
N ASN A 135 -28.14 21.10 30.22
CA ASN A 135 -28.97 20.05 30.78
C ASN A 135 -28.67 18.67 30.18
N ASN A 136 -28.43 18.58 28.87
CA ASN A 136 -28.04 17.35 28.19
C ASN A 136 -26.65 16.87 28.64
N LEU A 137 -25.68 17.79 28.79
CA LEU A 137 -24.37 17.47 29.37
C LEU A 137 -24.49 16.92 30.80
N MET A 138 -25.32 17.54 31.64
CA MET A 138 -25.55 17.07 33.01
C MET A 138 -26.21 15.68 33.05
N ILE A 139 -27.06 15.34 32.08
CA ILE A 139 -27.61 13.98 31.94
C ILE A 139 -26.49 12.99 31.62
N LEU A 140 -25.59 13.32 30.68
CA LEU A 140 -24.43 12.48 30.38
C LEU A 140 -23.53 12.28 31.61
N VAL A 141 -23.20 13.36 32.33
CA VAL A 141 -22.43 13.30 33.58
C VAL A 141 -23.09 12.34 34.58
N LYS A 142 -24.41 12.43 34.77
CA LYS A 142 -25.16 11.50 35.64
C LYS A 142 -25.05 10.05 35.18
N LEU A 143 -25.14 9.77 33.88
CA LEU A 143 -25.00 8.41 33.36
C LEU A 143 -23.60 7.84 33.64
N PHE A 144 -22.54 8.63 33.48
CA PHE A 144 -21.17 8.22 33.82
C PHE A 144 -21.02 7.92 35.32
N HIS A 145 -21.59 8.75 36.19
CA HIS A 145 -21.61 8.50 37.63
C HIS A 145 -22.35 7.20 37.98
N ILE A 146 -23.52 6.95 37.38
CA ILE A 146 -24.27 5.71 37.61
C ILE A 146 -23.46 4.47 37.23
N ILE A 147 -22.78 4.49 36.07
CA ILE A 147 -21.89 3.39 35.66
C ILE A 147 -20.72 3.24 36.65
N HIS A 148 -20.14 4.36 37.08
CA HIS A 148 -19.04 4.36 38.04
C HIS A 148 -19.44 3.81 39.41
N ASP A 149 -20.64 4.14 39.89
CA ASP A 149 -21.14 3.68 41.19
C ASP A 149 -21.38 2.16 41.20
N HIS A 150 -21.77 1.59 40.05
CA HIS A 150 -21.94 0.14 39.86
C HIS A 150 -20.69 -0.55 39.32
N LYS A 151 -19.53 0.13 39.29
CA LYS A 151 -18.31 -0.41 38.66
C LYS A 151 -17.95 -1.78 39.22
N SER A 152 -17.97 -1.98 40.53
CA SER A 152 -17.53 -3.25 41.14
C SER A 152 -18.35 -4.44 40.63
N GLU A 153 -19.66 -4.27 40.44
CA GLU A 153 -20.53 -5.32 39.91
C GLU A 153 -20.25 -5.58 38.42
N ILE A 154 -20.02 -4.52 37.65
CA ILE A 154 -19.71 -4.58 36.21
C ILE A 154 -18.33 -5.23 36.00
N LEU A 155 -17.32 -4.86 36.78
CA LEU A 155 -15.96 -5.37 36.68
C LEU A 155 -15.89 -6.87 36.94
N ASN A 156 -16.71 -7.39 37.87
CA ASN A 156 -16.80 -8.82 38.13
C ASN A 156 -17.39 -9.65 36.96
N LYS A 157 -17.88 -9.00 35.90
CA LYS A 157 -18.42 -9.66 34.69
C LYS A 157 -17.37 -9.86 33.60
N PHE A 158 -16.15 -9.39 33.79
CA PHE A 158 -15.06 -9.73 32.88
C PHE A 158 -14.85 -11.25 32.86
N SER A 159 -14.68 -11.79 31.65
CA SER A 159 -14.24 -13.17 31.51
C SER A 159 -12.88 -13.34 32.21
N PRO A 160 -12.69 -14.39 33.03
CA PRO A 160 -11.39 -14.67 33.62
C PRO A 160 -10.29 -14.82 32.55
N PHE A 161 -10.66 -15.31 31.37
CA PHE A 161 -9.75 -15.41 30.23
C PHE A 161 -9.31 -14.04 29.69
N PHE A 162 -10.21 -13.06 29.71
CA PHE A 162 -9.87 -11.69 29.33
C PHE A 162 -8.91 -11.06 30.35
N ILE A 163 -9.18 -11.24 31.64
CA ILE A 163 -8.28 -10.79 32.72
C ILE A 163 -6.89 -11.39 32.55
N HIS A 164 -6.82 -12.70 32.32
CA HIS A 164 -5.56 -13.42 32.09
C HIS A 164 -4.77 -12.87 30.90
N LEU A 165 -5.44 -12.62 29.77
CA LEU A 165 -4.80 -12.03 28.60
C LEU A 165 -4.18 -10.66 28.90
N ILE A 166 -4.92 -9.78 29.55
CA ILE A 166 -4.43 -8.44 29.89
C ILE A 166 -3.20 -8.53 30.82
N LYS A 167 -3.23 -9.43 31.81
CA LYS A 167 -2.09 -9.69 32.70
C LYS A 167 -0.86 -10.18 31.95
N ILE A 168 -1.01 -11.07 30.96
CA ILE A 168 0.09 -11.53 30.12
C ILE A 168 0.74 -10.36 29.37
N VAL A 169 -0.08 -9.49 28.77
CA VAL A 169 0.40 -8.30 28.05
C VAL A 169 1.15 -7.37 29.01
N PHE A 170 0.62 -7.11 30.21
CA PHE A 170 1.28 -6.26 31.20
C PHE A 170 2.58 -6.85 31.71
N LYS A 171 2.62 -8.15 31.99
CA LYS A 171 3.85 -8.86 32.35
C LYS A 171 4.89 -8.77 31.24
N ARG A 172 4.45 -8.80 29.97
CA ARG A 172 5.36 -8.62 28.83
C ARG A 172 5.89 -7.19 28.75
N ILE A 173 5.06 -6.18 29.03
CA ILE A 173 5.50 -4.77 29.11
C ILE A 173 6.58 -4.60 30.19
N ASP A 174 6.39 -5.18 31.38
CA ASP A 174 7.38 -5.13 32.48
C ASP A 174 8.75 -5.70 32.10
N GLN A 175 8.77 -6.71 31.22
CA GLN A 175 10.02 -7.30 30.74
C GLN A 175 10.74 -6.41 29.73
N LEU A 176 10.02 -5.53 29.03
CA LEU A 176 10.56 -4.71 27.96
C LEU A 176 10.97 -3.32 28.46
N VAL A 177 10.25 -2.77 29.44
CA VAL A 177 10.43 -1.41 29.94
C VAL A 177 10.19 -1.33 31.44
N GLU A 178 11.00 -0.51 32.12
CA GLU A 178 10.75 -0.10 33.51
C GLU A 178 9.61 0.91 33.58
N ASP A 179 8.39 0.43 33.82
CA ASP A 179 7.19 1.27 33.99
C ASP A 179 6.96 1.62 35.47
N LYS A 180 7.75 2.58 35.99
CA LYS A 180 7.78 2.93 37.42
C LYS A 180 6.43 3.41 37.98
N GLU A 181 5.59 4.04 37.16
CA GLU A 181 4.31 4.62 37.57
C GLU A 181 3.09 3.90 36.97
N GLY A 182 3.30 2.85 36.17
CA GLY A 182 2.21 2.13 35.49
C GLY A 182 1.59 2.90 34.33
N LEU A 183 2.19 4.02 33.90
CA LEU A 183 1.67 4.91 32.87
C LEU A 183 1.64 4.20 31.51
N ILE A 184 2.70 3.46 31.17
CA ILE A 184 2.81 2.80 29.87
C ILE A 184 1.78 1.68 29.75
N LYS A 185 1.63 0.87 30.80
CA LYS A 185 0.58 -0.16 30.85
C LYS A 185 -0.80 0.46 30.73
N ASN A 186 -1.05 1.56 31.45
CA ASN A 186 -2.34 2.22 31.44
C ASN A 186 -2.67 2.80 30.06
N ASP A 187 -1.70 3.41 29.37
CA ASP A 187 -1.88 3.93 28.01
C ASP A 187 -2.21 2.79 27.02
N ILE A 188 -1.47 1.69 27.06
CA ILE A 188 -1.73 0.52 26.20
C ILE A 188 -3.10 -0.09 26.54
N PHE A 189 -3.45 -0.15 27.81
CA PHE A 189 -4.76 -0.62 28.26
C PHE A 189 -5.90 0.27 27.76
N ASN A 190 -5.75 1.58 27.82
CA ASN A 190 -6.70 2.54 27.29
C ASN A 190 -6.89 2.38 25.77
N VAL A 191 -5.81 2.13 25.03
CA VAL A 191 -5.89 1.82 23.60
C VAL A 191 -6.68 0.53 23.33
N MET A 192 -6.43 -0.52 24.12
CA MET A 192 -7.16 -1.79 24.02
C MET A 192 -8.65 -1.61 24.32
N VAL A 193 -9.00 -0.95 25.44
CA VAL A 193 -10.38 -0.64 25.83
C VAL A 193 -11.08 0.18 24.76
N ARG A 194 -10.44 1.24 24.23
CA ARG A 194 -11.00 2.05 23.14
C ARG A 194 -11.27 1.22 21.89
N SER A 195 -10.35 0.33 21.54
CA SER A 195 -10.53 -0.58 20.41
C SER A 195 -11.79 -1.39 20.61
N ILE A 196 -11.99 -2.01 21.79
CA ILE A 196 -13.21 -2.76 22.13
C ILE A 196 -14.48 -1.93 21.93
N PHE A 197 -14.53 -0.70 22.43
CA PHE A 197 -15.71 0.17 22.24
C PHE A 197 -15.96 0.49 20.76
N ASN A 198 -14.91 0.74 19.97
CA ASN A 198 -15.05 0.93 18.53
C ASN A 198 -15.64 -0.31 17.83
N ILE A 199 -15.21 -1.51 18.23
CA ILE A 199 -15.72 -2.78 17.69
C ILE A 199 -17.21 -2.90 17.92
N VAL A 200 -17.62 -2.75 19.18
CA VAL A 200 -19.02 -2.86 19.58
C VAL A 200 -19.88 -1.80 18.90
N SER A 201 -19.35 -0.60 18.67
CA SER A 201 -20.09 0.50 18.02
C SER A 201 -20.28 0.29 16.51
N ASN A 202 -19.27 -0.28 15.84
CA ASN A 202 -19.23 -0.37 14.39
C ASN A 202 -19.91 -1.64 13.86
N ASP A 203 -19.94 -2.72 14.64
CA ASP A 203 -20.70 -3.93 14.30
C ASP A 203 -22.14 -3.83 14.82
N ILE A 204 -23.04 -3.32 13.97
CA ILE A 204 -24.47 -3.18 14.29
C ILE A 204 -25.09 -4.54 14.69
N GLY A 205 -24.65 -5.64 14.08
CA GLY A 205 -25.17 -6.97 14.38
C GLY A 205 -24.82 -7.39 15.80
N LEU A 206 -23.55 -7.29 16.16
CA LEU A 206 -23.08 -7.54 17.52
C LEU A 206 -23.74 -6.58 18.52
N PHE A 207 -23.86 -5.29 18.18
CA PHE A 207 -24.43 -4.31 19.07
C PHE A 207 -25.91 -4.62 19.37
N LYS A 208 -26.70 -4.97 18.34
CA LYS A 208 -28.08 -5.44 18.53
C LYS A 208 -28.15 -6.71 19.40
N GLN A 209 -27.21 -7.64 19.26
CA GLN A 209 -27.17 -8.84 20.09
C GLN A 209 -26.88 -8.54 21.56
N ILE A 210 -25.95 -7.61 21.84
CA ILE A 210 -25.60 -7.20 23.21
C ILE A 210 -26.74 -6.40 23.85
N VAL A 211 -27.33 -5.48 23.08
CA VAL A 211 -28.27 -4.49 23.57
C VAL A 211 -29.71 -5.01 23.62
N GLY A 212 -30.04 -5.99 22.77
CA GLY A 212 -31.41 -6.37 22.48
C GLY A 212 -31.99 -5.53 21.34
N ILE A 213 -32.67 -6.17 20.40
CA ILE A 213 -33.17 -5.55 19.16
C ILE A 213 -34.10 -4.38 19.47
N ASP A 214 -35.06 -4.57 20.37
CA ASP A 214 -36.10 -3.58 20.68
C ASP A 214 -35.52 -2.31 21.33
N PHE A 215 -34.58 -2.47 22.25
CA PHE A 215 -33.95 -1.34 22.93
C PHE A 215 -32.99 -0.59 22.01
N TYR A 216 -32.24 -1.32 21.17
CA TYR A 216 -31.38 -0.70 20.18
C TYR A 216 -32.18 0.11 19.18
N GLU A 217 -33.28 -0.42 18.63
CA GLU A 217 -34.06 0.30 17.62
C GLU A 217 -34.68 1.58 18.16
N ARG A 218 -35.14 1.57 19.42
CA ARG A 218 -35.64 2.77 20.10
C ARG A 218 -34.55 3.82 20.35
N ASN A 219 -33.36 3.40 20.77
CA ASN A 219 -32.32 4.30 21.29
C ASN A 219 -31.08 4.40 20.40
N SER A 220 -31.12 3.87 19.16
CA SER A 220 -29.94 3.66 18.29
C SER A 220 -29.07 4.89 18.12
N LYS A 221 -29.68 6.07 17.90
CA LYS A 221 -28.97 7.35 17.75
C LYS A 221 -28.20 7.73 19.02
N VAL A 222 -28.85 7.63 20.18
CA VAL A 222 -28.26 8.00 21.48
C VAL A 222 -27.16 7.01 21.87
N LEU A 223 -27.42 5.71 21.72
CA LEU A 223 -26.44 4.66 22.05
C LEU A 223 -25.20 4.71 21.16
N THR A 224 -25.37 4.93 19.86
CA THR A 224 -24.24 5.09 18.93
C THR A 224 -23.43 6.33 19.29
N PHE A 225 -24.12 7.44 19.61
CA PHE A 225 -23.47 8.67 20.05
C PHE A 225 -22.69 8.50 21.37
N ILE A 226 -23.28 7.87 22.39
CA ILE A 226 -22.61 7.59 23.67
C ILE A 226 -21.38 6.72 23.43
N SER A 227 -21.50 5.68 22.63
CA SER A 227 -20.39 4.76 22.37
C SER A 227 -19.22 5.46 21.66
N GLN A 228 -19.50 6.32 20.68
CA GLN A 228 -18.51 7.17 20.04
C GLN A 228 -17.92 8.21 21.02
N LEU A 229 -18.73 8.79 21.89
CA LEU A 229 -18.28 9.77 22.89
C LEU A 229 -17.34 9.13 23.93
N ILE A 230 -17.64 7.91 24.40
CA ILE A 230 -16.79 7.17 25.34
C ILE A 230 -15.36 7.03 24.79
N THR A 231 -15.21 6.71 23.50
CA THR A 231 -13.88 6.54 22.86
C THR A 231 -13.06 7.84 22.79
N ARG A 232 -13.70 8.99 22.96
CA ARG A 232 -13.10 10.34 22.94
C ARG A 232 -12.83 10.87 24.35
N VAL A 233 -13.65 10.47 25.32
CA VAL A 233 -13.57 10.89 26.74
C VAL A 233 -12.59 10.01 27.53
N VAL A 234 -12.62 8.70 27.32
CA VAL A 234 -11.87 7.71 28.12
C VAL A 234 -10.43 7.56 27.63
N GLY A 235 -9.47 7.63 28.55
CA GLY A 235 -8.09 7.16 28.35
C GLY A 235 -7.14 8.00 27.48
N VAL A 236 -7.57 9.12 26.89
CA VAL A 236 -6.71 10.02 26.09
C VAL A 236 -6.79 11.44 26.62
N LYS A 237 -5.70 12.22 26.56
CA LYS A 237 -5.77 13.68 26.68
C LYS A 237 -6.64 14.22 25.54
N THR A 238 -7.90 14.54 25.84
CA THR A 238 -8.84 15.18 24.92
C THR A 238 -8.15 16.38 24.29
N THR A 239 -8.05 16.39 22.96
CA THR A 239 -7.51 17.56 22.24
C THR A 239 -8.47 18.72 22.41
N ASP A 240 -7.96 19.94 22.53
CA ASP A 240 -8.78 21.17 22.68
C ASP A 240 -9.81 21.35 21.56
N ASN A 241 -9.59 20.70 20.40
CA ASN A 241 -10.50 20.70 19.26
C ASN A 241 -11.80 19.89 19.48
N ASP A 242 -11.84 18.97 20.45
CA ASP A 242 -13.07 18.22 20.81
C ASP A 242 -13.72 18.83 22.04
N ILE A 243 -14.40 19.96 21.82
CA ILE A 243 -15.00 20.79 22.86
C ILE A 243 -15.94 19.99 23.75
N LEU A 244 -16.78 19.13 23.16
CA LEU A 244 -17.75 18.32 23.90
C LEU A 244 -17.04 17.33 24.83
N ALA A 245 -16.07 16.56 24.32
CA ALA A 245 -15.34 15.60 25.15
C ALA A 245 -14.52 16.30 26.24
N HIS A 246 -13.91 17.45 25.93
CA HIS A 246 -13.17 18.26 26.89
C HIS A 246 -14.08 18.80 28.00
N GLN A 247 -15.24 19.37 27.66
CA GLN A 247 -16.21 19.86 28.63
C GLN A 247 -16.74 18.72 29.52
N LEU A 248 -17.15 17.62 28.92
CA LEU A 248 -17.65 16.46 29.67
C LEU A 248 -16.58 15.93 30.62
N ARG A 249 -15.32 15.79 30.16
CA ARG A 249 -14.21 15.36 31.03
C ARG A 249 -13.90 16.36 32.14
N GLY A 250 -14.02 17.66 31.88
CA GLY A 250 -13.84 18.69 32.92
C GLY A 250 -14.95 18.68 33.97
N MET A 251 -16.17 18.29 33.59
CA MET A 251 -17.32 18.17 34.51
C MET A 251 -17.34 16.84 35.27
N LEU A 252 -16.75 15.79 34.70
CA LEU A 252 -16.51 14.54 35.42
C LEU A 252 -15.36 14.78 36.41
N ASN A 253 -15.72 14.92 37.68
CA ASN A 253 -14.77 15.10 38.78
C ASN A 253 -13.70 13.98 38.81
N LYS A 254 -12.60 14.18 39.56
CA LYS A 254 -11.57 13.15 39.83
C LYS A 254 -12.11 11.84 40.41
N GLU A 255 -13.38 11.79 40.80
CA GLU A 255 -14.05 10.63 41.36
C GLU A 255 -14.36 9.56 40.30
N VAL A 256 -14.59 9.93 39.04
CA VAL A 256 -14.88 8.98 37.96
C VAL A 256 -13.58 8.48 37.33
N ASP A 257 -13.44 7.16 37.18
CA ASP A 257 -12.24 6.50 36.64
C ASP A 257 -12.13 6.61 35.11
N ILE A 258 -12.00 7.84 34.59
CA ILE A 258 -11.95 8.13 33.14
C ILE A 258 -10.67 7.59 32.49
N ASP A 259 -9.58 7.51 33.26
CA ASP A 259 -8.29 7.04 32.78
C ASP A 259 -8.09 5.53 32.98
N ASN A 260 -9.15 4.81 33.40
CA ASN A 260 -9.18 3.36 33.67
C ASN A 260 -8.13 2.86 34.67
N LEU A 261 -7.68 3.72 35.59
CA LEU A 261 -6.66 3.37 36.58
C LEU A 261 -7.18 2.37 37.61
N LEU A 262 -8.43 2.54 38.07
CA LEU A 262 -9.06 1.60 39.00
C LEU A 262 -9.41 0.29 38.28
N LEU A 263 -9.92 0.38 37.05
CA LEU A 263 -10.19 -0.79 36.20
C LEU A 263 -8.91 -1.62 35.99
N SER A 264 -7.79 -0.98 35.62
CA SER A 264 -6.48 -1.62 35.45
C SER A 264 -6.02 -2.29 36.76
N LYS A 265 -6.12 -1.60 37.90
CA LYS A 265 -5.79 -2.17 39.22
C LYS A 265 -6.67 -3.37 39.58
N HIS A 266 -7.96 -3.31 39.28
CA HIS A 266 -8.88 -4.41 39.54
C HIS A 266 -8.50 -5.67 38.72
N ILE A 267 -8.19 -5.50 37.43
CA ILE A 267 -7.72 -6.61 36.59
C ILE A 267 -6.44 -7.22 37.16
N MET A 268 -5.49 -6.39 37.59
CA MET A 268 -4.22 -6.88 38.14
C MET A 268 -4.38 -7.60 39.49
N ASN A 269 -5.32 -7.15 40.33
CA ASN A 269 -5.58 -7.75 41.64
C ASN A 269 -6.56 -8.93 41.61
N SER A 270 -7.25 -9.14 40.48
CA SER A 270 -8.12 -10.30 40.30
C SER A 270 -7.31 -11.59 40.42
N PRO A 271 -7.86 -12.70 40.93
CA PRO A 271 -7.13 -13.96 40.98
C PRO A 271 -6.76 -14.44 39.57
N ASP A 272 -5.65 -15.16 39.45
CA ASP A 272 -5.37 -15.91 38.22
C ASP A 272 -6.34 -17.08 38.13
N ASP A 273 -7.08 -17.16 37.03
CA ASP A 273 -7.99 -18.28 36.78
C ASP A 273 -7.40 -19.20 35.72
N ASP A 274 -6.72 -20.23 36.21
CA ASP A 274 -6.13 -21.30 35.43
C ASP A 274 -7.17 -22.22 34.77
N SER A 275 -8.48 -22.03 35.02
CA SER A 275 -9.54 -22.82 34.39
C SER A 275 -9.73 -22.52 32.90
N CYS A 276 -9.05 -21.50 32.37
CA CYS A 276 -9.05 -21.15 30.95
C CYS A 276 -8.30 -22.13 30.04
N LYS A 277 -8.20 -23.38 30.48
CA LYS A 277 -7.33 -24.39 29.94
C LYS A 277 -8.10 -25.27 28.97
N PHE A 278 -7.84 -24.97 27.71
CA PHE A 278 -8.00 -25.80 26.51
C PHE A 278 -9.44 -25.89 25.98
N ILE A 279 -9.57 -25.51 24.71
CA ILE A 279 -10.61 -26.11 23.86
C ILE A 279 -10.09 -27.46 23.41
N GLU A 280 -10.97 -28.44 23.28
CA GLU A 280 -10.58 -29.74 22.73
C GLU A 280 -10.13 -29.59 21.27
N LEU A 281 -9.03 -30.25 20.91
CA LEU A 281 -8.58 -30.30 19.53
C LEU A 281 -9.50 -31.22 18.74
N THR A 282 -10.46 -30.65 18.03
CA THR A 282 -11.35 -31.40 17.17
C THR A 282 -10.78 -31.55 15.75
N PRO A 283 -11.19 -32.58 14.99
CA PRO A 283 -10.80 -32.73 13.60
C PRO A 283 -11.15 -31.52 12.73
N GLU A 284 -12.27 -30.84 13.00
CA GLU A 284 -12.66 -29.64 12.24
C GLU A 284 -11.64 -28.51 12.40
N ILE A 285 -11.12 -28.28 13.60
CA ILE A 285 -10.09 -27.26 13.87
C ILE A 285 -8.81 -27.54 13.06
N ILE A 286 -8.43 -28.82 12.97
CA ILE A 286 -7.26 -29.25 12.18
C ILE A 286 -7.52 -29.02 10.69
N ILE A 287 -8.69 -29.47 10.20
CA ILE A 287 -9.08 -29.34 8.79
C ILE A 287 -9.13 -27.86 8.38
N ASP A 288 -9.74 -26.99 9.18
CA ASP A 288 -9.85 -25.57 8.89
C ASP A 288 -8.48 -24.90 8.74
N LEU A 289 -7.54 -25.17 9.65
CA LEU A 289 -6.19 -24.61 9.56
C LEU A 289 -5.42 -25.19 8.36
N VAL A 290 -5.50 -26.51 8.16
CA VAL A 290 -4.83 -27.18 7.02
C VAL A 290 -5.36 -26.63 5.71
N MET A 291 -6.67 -26.46 5.57
CA MET A 291 -7.29 -25.88 4.39
C MET A 291 -6.88 -24.43 4.18
N LEU A 292 -6.90 -23.61 5.24
CA LEU A 292 -6.46 -22.21 5.20
C LEU A 292 -5.03 -22.07 4.64
N ILE A 293 -4.11 -22.90 5.12
CA ILE A 293 -2.71 -22.89 4.64
C ILE A 293 -2.63 -23.51 3.25
N LYS A 294 -3.41 -24.55 2.96
CA LYS A 294 -3.38 -25.22 1.65
C LYS A 294 -3.80 -24.29 0.52
N THR A 295 -4.87 -23.54 0.70
CA THR A 295 -5.40 -22.61 -0.29
C THR A 295 -4.53 -21.37 -0.49
N ASN A 296 -3.62 -21.08 0.46
CA ASN A 296 -2.81 -19.86 0.48
C ASN A 296 -1.31 -20.10 0.54
N SER A 297 -0.87 -21.31 0.23
CA SER A 297 0.52 -21.73 0.31
C SER A 297 1.47 -21.01 -0.63
N LEU A 298 0.96 -20.57 -1.79
CA LEU A 298 1.72 -19.88 -2.83
C LEU A 298 2.22 -18.51 -2.35
N PRO A 299 1.35 -17.57 -1.90
CA PRO A 299 1.81 -16.29 -1.38
C PRO A 299 2.63 -16.43 -0.09
N MET A 300 2.32 -17.42 0.76
CA MET A 300 3.09 -17.68 1.98
C MET A 300 4.55 -18.09 1.70
N LYS A 301 4.83 -18.80 0.60
CA LYS A 301 6.19 -19.25 0.25
C LYS A 301 7.20 -18.10 0.15
N LYS A 302 6.76 -16.91 -0.27
CA LYS A 302 7.61 -15.72 -0.39
C LYS A 302 8.25 -15.31 0.94
N TYR A 303 7.58 -15.60 2.05
CA TYR A 303 8.01 -15.21 3.40
C TYR A 303 8.72 -16.35 4.14
N LEU A 304 8.87 -17.51 3.51
CA LEU A 304 9.42 -18.71 4.14
C LEU A 304 10.74 -19.11 3.52
N ASN A 305 11.65 -19.61 4.35
CA ASN A 305 12.84 -20.30 3.85
C ASN A 305 12.41 -21.56 3.08
N ASN A 306 13.10 -21.86 1.97
CA ASN A 306 12.87 -23.07 1.16
C ASN A 306 12.83 -24.36 1.99
N ASN A 307 13.66 -24.49 3.03
CA ASN A 307 13.64 -25.68 3.89
C ASN A 307 12.31 -25.79 4.66
N ILE A 308 11.87 -24.68 5.26
CA ILE A 308 10.63 -24.59 6.04
C ILE A 308 9.41 -24.78 5.14
N SER A 309 9.40 -24.12 3.97
CA SER A 309 8.36 -24.31 2.95
C SER A 309 8.27 -25.78 2.51
N SER A 310 9.40 -26.45 2.30
CA SER A 310 9.43 -27.87 1.94
C SER A 310 8.86 -28.75 3.07
N GLN A 311 9.22 -28.48 4.32
CA GLN A 311 8.69 -29.20 5.48
C GLN A 311 7.18 -29.02 5.62
N ILE A 312 6.65 -27.80 5.43
CA ILE A 312 5.20 -27.55 5.45
C ILE A 312 4.52 -28.30 4.30
N TYR A 313 5.08 -28.25 3.10
CA TYR A 313 4.46 -28.89 1.93
C TYR A 313 4.46 -30.41 2.04
N GLN A 314 5.52 -31.00 2.60
CA GLN A 314 5.59 -32.42 2.92
C GLN A 314 4.57 -32.78 4.02
N SER A 315 4.53 -32.01 5.10
CA SER A 315 3.64 -32.30 6.24
C SER A 315 2.17 -32.18 5.84
N LEU A 316 1.83 -31.22 4.98
CA LEU A 316 0.48 -30.99 4.47
C LEU A 316 0.13 -31.87 3.26
N GLU A 317 1.04 -32.69 2.74
CA GLU A 317 0.80 -33.50 1.54
C GLU A 317 0.35 -32.68 0.33
N PHE A 318 1.09 -31.62 -0.01
CA PHE A 318 0.86 -30.94 -1.27
C PHE A 318 1.11 -31.89 -2.44
N PHE A 319 0.13 -32.02 -3.34
CA PHE A 319 0.35 -32.69 -4.62
C PHE A 319 1.49 -31.99 -5.36
N THR A 320 2.39 -32.78 -5.95
CA THR A 320 3.57 -32.27 -6.69
C THR A 320 3.19 -31.25 -7.77
N SER A 321 2.01 -31.39 -8.36
CA SER A 321 1.43 -30.46 -9.34
C SER A 321 1.35 -29.01 -8.82
N ASN A 322 0.98 -28.79 -7.56
CA ASN A 322 0.85 -27.43 -7.00
C ASN A 322 2.21 -26.73 -6.81
N ILE A 323 3.29 -27.50 -6.64
CA ILE A 323 4.66 -26.97 -6.52
C ILE A 323 5.19 -26.57 -7.90
N ASP A 324 4.88 -27.36 -8.93
CA ASP A 324 5.23 -27.06 -10.33
C ASP A 324 4.42 -25.87 -10.86
N ASP A 325 3.16 -25.74 -10.47
CA ASP A 325 2.32 -24.58 -10.78
C ASP A 325 2.87 -23.30 -10.13
N TYR A 326 3.38 -23.37 -8.88
CA TYR A 326 4.08 -22.23 -8.27
C TYR A 326 5.30 -21.82 -9.07
N ASN A 327 6.16 -22.78 -9.43
CA ASN A 327 7.38 -22.47 -10.17
C ASN A 327 7.04 -21.89 -11.56
N THR A 328 5.95 -22.37 -12.17
CA THR A 328 5.43 -21.84 -13.43
C THR A 328 4.91 -20.41 -13.26
N TYR A 329 4.14 -20.13 -12.20
CA TYR A 329 3.69 -18.79 -11.87
C TYR A 329 4.84 -17.83 -11.56
N GLU A 330 5.83 -18.25 -10.76
CA GLU A 330 7.01 -17.46 -10.44
C GLU A 330 7.82 -17.13 -11.71
N ASN A 331 8.02 -18.13 -12.58
CA ASN A 331 8.68 -17.94 -13.88
C ASN A 331 7.89 -16.98 -14.78
N LEU A 332 6.56 -17.04 -14.77
CA LEU A 332 5.71 -16.12 -15.52
C LEU A 332 5.85 -14.68 -15.01
N ILE A 333 5.76 -14.48 -13.69
CA ILE A 333 5.95 -13.15 -13.08
C ILE A 333 7.36 -12.62 -13.37
N HIS A 334 8.39 -13.47 -13.28
CA HIS A 334 9.76 -13.08 -13.61
C HIS A 334 9.90 -12.70 -15.09
N SER A 335 9.27 -13.46 -15.99
CA SER A 335 9.27 -13.17 -17.43
C SER A 335 8.54 -11.88 -17.75
N LEU A 336 7.42 -11.59 -17.08
CA LEU A 336 6.70 -10.33 -17.20
C LEU A 336 7.54 -9.15 -16.71
N ASN A 337 8.21 -9.28 -15.56
CA ASN A 337 9.09 -8.25 -15.04
C ASN A 337 10.29 -7.99 -15.97
N GLN A 338 10.87 -9.05 -16.54
CA GLN A 338 11.93 -8.94 -17.54
C GLN A 338 11.44 -8.24 -18.81
N PHE A 339 10.26 -8.60 -19.31
CA PHE A 339 9.64 -7.93 -20.46
C PHE A 339 9.42 -6.44 -20.20
N VAL A 340 8.85 -6.08 -19.04
CA VAL A 340 8.63 -4.68 -18.66
C VAL A 340 9.95 -3.92 -18.62
N HIS A 341 11.00 -4.51 -18.03
CA HIS A 341 12.34 -3.92 -18.02
C HIS A 341 12.85 -3.67 -19.44
N ASP A 342 12.81 -4.68 -20.30
CA ASP A 342 13.35 -4.60 -21.66
C ASP A 342 12.55 -3.61 -22.53
N TYR A 343 11.24 -3.54 -22.32
CA TYR A 343 10.37 -2.52 -22.93
C TYR A 343 10.80 -1.10 -22.53
N TYR A 344 11.01 -0.83 -21.25
CA TYR A 344 11.43 0.50 -20.80
C TYR A 344 12.83 0.89 -21.29
N VAL A 345 13.74 -0.08 -21.41
CA VAL A 345 15.06 0.15 -22.01
C VAL A 345 14.92 0.54 -23.48
N GLN A 346 14.12 -0.19 -24.26
CA GLN A 346 13.88 0.13 -25.67
C GLN A 346 13.18 1.49 -25.83
N LEU A 347 12.18 1.78 -25.01
CA LEU A 347 11.50 3.07 -25.00
C LEU A 347 12.48 4.22 -24.74
N TYR A 348 13.39 4.06 -23.78
CA TYR A 348 14.42 5.06 -23.48
C TYR A 348 15.36 5.29 -24.67
N ILE A 349 15.77 4.21 -25.36
CA ILE A 349 16.61 4.28 -26.56
C ILE A 349 15.86 4.99 -27.70
N SER A 350 14.60 4.61 -27.97
CA SER A 350 13.78 5.20 -29.03
C SER A 350 13.50 6.69 -28.78
N VAL A 351 13.22 7.10 -27.54
CA VAL A 351 13.09 8.51 -27.17
C VAL A 351 14.43 9.24 -27.38
N GLY A 352 15.55 8.61 -27.04
CA GLY A 352 16.88 9.17 -27.31
C GLY A 352 17.21 9.32 -28.81
N GLN A 353 16.71 8.42 -29.66
CA GLN A 353 16.84 8.52 -31.12
C GLN A 353 15.92 9.60 -31.69
N ALA A 354 14.68 9.68 -31.23
CA ALA A 354 13.74 10.72 -31.62
C ALA A 354 14.28 12.13 -31.31
N ASP A 355 14.90 12.32 -30.14
CA ASP A 355 15.56 13.58 -29.78
C ASP A 355 16.64 13.99 -30.78
N LYS A 356 17.49 13.04 -31.21
CA LYS A 356 18.56 13.31 -32.18
C LYS A 356 18.00 13.68 -33.55
N ILE A 357 16.96 12.98 -34.00
CA ILE A 357 16.31 13.25 -35.29
C ILE A 357 15.62 14.62 -35.26
N GLU A 358 14.96 14.96 -34.15
CA GLU A 358 14.30 16.25 -34.00
C GLU A 358 15.33 17.40 -33.93
N GLU A 359 16.46 17.23 -33.25
CA GLU A 359 17.56 18.20 -33.25
C GLU A 359 18.09 18.44 -34.67
N GLN A 360 18.36 17.37 -35.43
CA GLN A 360 18.78 17.46 -36.83
C GLN A 360 17.74 18.16 -37.72
N PHE A 361 16.44 17.87 -37.51
CA PHE A 361 15.37 18.52 -38.27
C PHE A 361 15.35 20.03 -38.06
N TYR A 362 15.51 20.50 -36.82
CA TYR A 362 15.51 21.93 -36.53
C TYR A 362 16.78 22.63 -37.02
N GLU A 363 17.95 21.98 -36.97
CA GLU A 363 19.18 22.51 -37.59
C GLU A 363 19.01 22.72 -39.10
N ILE A 364 18.50 21.70 -39.81
CA ILE A 364 18.22 21.79 -41.25
C ILE A 364 17.19 22.89 -41.54
N LYS A 365 16.17 23.03 -40.69
CA LYS A 365 15.13 24.04 -40.87
C LYS A 365 15.66 25.46 -40.66
N GLU A 366 16.51 25.68 -39.66
CA GLU A 366 17.19 26.96 -39.43
C GLU A 366 18.07 27.33 -40.65
N GLU A 367 18.86 26.39 -41.17
CA GLU A 367 19.67 26.60 -42.37
C GLU A 367 18.81 26.89 -43.62
N PHE A 368 17.70 26.16 -43.78
CA PHE A 368 16.77 26.37 -44.90
C PHE A 368 16.15 27.77 -44.86
N ASP A 369 15.66 28.21 -43.69
CA ASP A 369 15.04 29.52 -43.53
C ASP A 369 16.05 30.67 -43.75
N GLU A 370 17.30 30.51 -43.32
CA GLU A 370 18.39 31.46 -43.60
C GLU A 370 18.71 31.54 -45.10
N LYS A 371 18.87 30.40 -45.77
CA LYS A 371 19.14 30.35 -47.22
C LYS A 371 17.97 30.86 -48.05
N PHE A 372 16.75 30.60 -47.61
CA PHE A 372 15.54 31.13 -48.24
C PHE A 372 15.51 32.66 -48.14
N TYR A 373 15.83 33.23 -46.98
CA TYR A 373 15.92 34.68 -46.79
C TYR A 373 17.01 35.31 -47.67
N GLU A 374 18.22 34.74 -47.70
CA GLU A 374 19.30 35.19 -48.60
C GLU A 374 18.85 35.20 -50.08
N LEU A 375 18.09 34.18 -50.49
CA LEU A 375 17.57 34.07 -51.85
C LEU A 375 16.53 35.16 -52.15
N GLU A 376 15.59 35.41 -51.23
CA GLU A 376 14.60 36.48 -51.38
C GLU A 376 15.27 37.86 -51.47
N GLU A 377 16.26 38.12 -50.61
CA GLU A 377 17.02 39.38 -50.61
C GLU A 377 17.75 39.58 -51.94
N LYS A 378 18.40 38.53 -52.46
CA LYS A 378 19.08 38.55 -53.77
C LYS A 378 18.09 38.74 -54.93
N LYS A 379 16.95 38.04 -54.92
CA LYS A 379 15.90 38.21 -55.95
C LYS A 379 15.41 39.65 -56.00
N ARG A 380 15.20 40.28 -54.85
CA ARG A 380 14.74 41.67 -54.77
C ARG A 380 15.81 42.68 -55.15
N LYS A 381 17.07 42.47 -54.74
CA LYS A 381 18.23 43.26 -55.22
C LYS A 381 18.37 43.19 -56.74
N ASN A 382 18.20 42.01 -57.33
CA ASN A 382 18.21 41.85 -58.79
C ASN A 382 17.04 42.58 -59.47
N GLN A 383 15.83 42.53 -58.91
CA GLN A 383 14.71 43.34 -59.41
C GLN A 383 15.02 44.84 -59.35
N LEU A 384 15.59 45.33 -58.25
CA LEU A 384 16.02 46.74 -58.12
C LEU A 384 17.09 47.14 -59.13
N LEU A 385 18.08 46.28 -59.36
CA LEU A 385 19.11 46.52 -60.37
C LEU A 385 18.52 46.53 -61.79
N LEU A 386 17.55 45.67 -62.07
CA LEU A 386 16.81 45.67 -63.35
C LEU A 386 16.00 46.97 -63.53
N GLU A 387 15.29 47.42 -62.50
CA GLU A 387 14.56 48.69 -62.52
C GLU A 387 15.50 49.87 -62.75
N ARG A 388 16.62 49.94 -62.01
CA ARG A 388 17.63 51.00 -62.15
C ARG A 388 18.33 50.96 -63.50
N LEU A 389 18.59 49.77 -64.04
CA LEU A 389 19.14 49.60 -65.39
C LEU A 389 18.15 50.08 -66.45
N ASN A 390 16.86 49.83 -66.27
CA ASN A 390 15.80 50.34 -67.15
C ASN A 390 15.66 51.87 -67.05
N GLU A 391 15.83 52.46 -65.86
CA GLU A 391 15.87 53.92 -65.69
C GLU A 391 17.11 54.55 -66.35
N LEU A 392 18.28 53.96 -66.17
CA LEU A 392 19.52 54.42 -66.81
C LEU A 392 19.47 54.29 -68.35
N LYS A 393 18.82 53.24 -68.88
CA LYS A 393 18.53 53.12 -70.31
C LYS A 393 17.61 54.23 -70.82
N LYS A 394 16.67 54.72 -70.01
CA LYS A 394 15.81 55.87 -70.34
C LYS A 394 16.54 57.22 -70.21
N GLY A 395 17.56 57.31 -69.35
CA GLY A 395 18.37 58.53 -69.14
C GLY A 395 19.54 58.71 -70.11
N LYS A 396 19.94 57.66 -70.86
CA LYS A 396 20.92 57.74 -71.95
C LYS A 396 20.22 57.68 -73.31
N GLU A 397 19.55 58.77 -73.68
CA GLU A 397 19.37 59.10 -75.10
C GLU A 397 20.64 59.79 -75.60
N VAL A 398 21.67 59.02 -75.99
CA VAL A 398 22.57 59.42 -77.09
C VAL A 398 23.01 58.16 -77.85
N HIS A 399 22.56 58.13 -79.11
CA HIS A 399 23.09 57.49 -80.30
C HIS A 399 23.67 56.08 -80.24
N GLY A 400 22.94 55.18 -80.91
CA GLY A 400 23.46 54.34 -81.99
C GLY A 400 24.66 53.46 -81.67
N ILE A 401 24.44 52.15 -81.63
CA ILE A 401 25.11 51.19 -82.52
C ILE A 401 24.44 49.82 -82.35
N SER A 402 24.10 49.28 -83.50
CA SER A 402 23.88 47.89 -83.92
C SER A 402 23.31 46.86 -82.95
N LYS A 403 22.17 46.30 -83.38
CA LYS A 403 21.82 44.89 -83.20
C LYS A 403 23.00 44.04 -83.64
N ASP A 404 23.72 43.47 -82.71
CA ASP A 404 24.28 42.11 -82.76
C ASP A 404 24.77 41.78 -81.34
N ASP A 405 24.76 40.51 -80.98
CA ASP A 405 25.10 39.95 -79.65
C ASP A 405 24.05 39.97 -78.53
N LEU A 406 22.81 39.57 -78.84
CA LEU A 406 21.97 38.84 -77.88
C LEU A 406 21.31 37.64 -78.57
N LYS A 407 22.09 36.60 -78.84
CA LYS A 407 21.57 35.26 -79.18
C LYS A 407 21.45 34.41 -77.92
N SER A 408 20.30 33.75 -77.82
CA SER A 408 19.89 32.70 -76.87
C SER A 408 19.60 33.18 -75.44
N SER A 409 18.44 32.94 -74.83
CA SER A 409 17.39 31.96 -75.09
C SER A 409 16.07 32.44 -74.47
N ASN A 410 14.99 32.33 -75.22
CA ASN A 410 13.62 32.53 -74.77
C ASN A 410 13.19 31.38 -73.87
N LEU A 411 12.60 31.69 -72.71
CA LEU A 411 11.57 30.84 -72.10
C LEU A 411 10.44 31.73 -71.60
N SER A 412 9.33 31.60 -72.31
CA SER A 412 8.05 32.27 -72.15
C SER A 412 7.40 31.97 -70.80
N PHE A 413 7.06 33.00 -70.04
CA PHE A 413 5.99 32.92 -69.04
C PHE A 413 4.71 33.46 -69.66
N SER A 414 3.73 32.58 -69.85
CA SER A 414 2.36 32.96 -70.18
C SER A 414 1.67 33.50 -68.93
N SER A 415 1.17 34.73 -69.01
CA SER A 415 0.17 35.23 -68.07
C SER A 415 -0.85 36.04 -68.86
N ASN A 416 -1.98 35.41 -69.19
CA ASN A 416 -3.21 36.11 -69.57
C ASN A 416 -3.92 36.50 -68.27
N GLU A 417 -3.94 37.81 -67.98
CA GLU A 417 -5.07 38.72 -68.18
C GLU A 417 -5.98 38.78 -66.95
N LEU A 418 -5.91 39.89 -66.23
CA LEU A 418 -7.07 40.75 -66.03
C LEU A 418 -6.62 42.21 -65.84
N LYS A 419 -7.35 43.08 -66.54
CA LYS A 419 -6.99 44.44 -66.95
C LYS A 419 -7.40 45.50 -65.93
N SER A 420 -6.68 46.63 -66.06
CA SER A 420 -7.09 48.03 -65.82
C SER A 420 -7.53 48.45 -64.41
N ASN A 421 -6.70 49.27 -63.75
CA ASN A 421 -7.00 50.71 -63.65
C ASN A 421 -5.79 51.55 -63.20
N GLN A 422 -5.45 52.52 -64.04
CA GLN A 422 -4.93 53.86 -63.76
C GLN A 422 -3.81 54.05 -62.71
N THR A 423 -2.60 54.24 -63.25
CA THR A 423 -1.67 55.33 -62.90
C THR A 423 -1.89 56.03 -61.55
N LYS A 424 -1.11 55.62 -60.55
CA LYS A 424 -0.44 56.58 -59.66
C LYS A 424 1.05 56.23 -59.61
N LYS A 425 1.84 57.08 -60.27
CA LYS A 425 3.27 57.26 -59.95
C LYS A 425 3.36 57.54 -58.46
N SER A 426 3.73 56.54 -57.65
CA SER A 426 4.43 56.81 -56.41
C SER A 426 5.90 56.64 -56.71
N SER A 427 6.61 57.76 -56.82
CA SER A 427 8.03 57.79 -56.56
C SER A 427 8.24 57.15 -55.19
N LEU A 428 8.67 55.88 -55.16
CA LEU A 428 9.16 55.25 -53.95
C LEU A 428 10.44 55.99 -53.59
N SER A 429 10.33 56.99 -52.71
CA SER A 429 11.49 57.59 -52.07
C SER A 429 12.25 56.51 -51.32
N ASP A 430 13.58 56.63 -51.24
CA ASP A 430 14.46 55.72 -50.48
C ASP A 430 13.95 55.41 -49.06
N SER A 431 13.15 56.30 -48.46
CA SER A 431 12.49 56.11 -47.15
C SER A 431 11.42 55.01 -47.12
N SER A 432 10.67 54.79 -48.20
CA SER A 432 9.63 53.76 -48.31
C SER A 432 10.19 52.36 -48.54
N LEU A 433 11.39 52.28 -49.12
CA LEU A 433 12.11 51.03 -49.33
C LEU A 433 12.83 50.60 -48.05
N LYS A 434 13.43 51.55 -47.32
CA LYS A 434 14.07 51.29 -46.04
C LYS A 434 13.09 50.73 -45.01
N SER A 435 11.86 51.23 -44.97
CA SER A 435 10.82 50.72 -44.07
C SER A 435 10.33 49.30 -44.42
N VAL A 436 10.35 48.91 -45.70
CA VAL A 436 10.01 47.54 -46.13
C VAL A 436 11.13 46.55 -45.79
N PHE A 437 12.40 46.94 -45.97
CA PHE A 437 13.55 46.15 -45.54
C PHE A 437 13.60 45.98 -44.02
N GLU A 438 13.40 47.07 -43.26
CA GLU A 438 13.29 47.02 -41.79
C GLU A 438 12.11 46.16 -41.33
N GLY A 439 10.98 46.21 -42.03
CA GLY A 439 9.80 45.37 -41.76
C GLY A 439 10.03 43.87 -42.01
N MET A 440 10.80 43.51 -43.04
CA MET A 440 11.18 42.12 -43.31
C MET A 440 12.25 41.60 -42.35
N GLU A 441 13.26 42.41 -42.04
CA GLU A 441 14.30 42.04 -41.09
C GLU A 441 13.71 41.84 -39.69
N LYS A 442 12.73 42.67 -39.31
CA LYS A 442 11.96 42.50 -38.07
C LYS A 442 11.13 41.21 -38.08
N LYS A 443 10.41 40.90 -39.18
CA LYS A 443 9.67 39.64 -39.32
C LYS A 443 10.58 38.40 -39.31
N HIS A 444 11.75 38.47 -39.91
CA HIS A 444 12.73 37.39 -39.89
C HIS A 444 13.29 37.16 -38.48
N LYS A 445 13.65 38.23 -37.76
CA LYS A 445 14.06 38.16 -36.35
C LYS A 445 12.94 37.58 -35.46
N GLU A 446 11.70 38.03 -35.64
CA GLU A 446 10.54 37.50 -34.91
C GLU A 446 10.30 36.01 -35.20
N THR A 447 10.47 35.58 -36.46
CA THR A 447 10.31 34.17 -36.87
C THR A 447 11.41 33.30 -36.27
N MET A 448 12.67 33.73 -36.35
CA MET A 448 13.81 33.02 -35.75
C MET A 448 13.70 32.93 -34.22
N GLU A 449 13.22 33.99 -33.58
CA GLU A 449 13.03 34.00 -32.13
C GLU A 449 11.85 33.11 -31.70
N SER A 450 10.79 33.04 -32.51
CA SER A 450 9.66 32.12 -32.28
C SER A 450 10.08 30.65 -32.42
N LEU A 451 10.93 30.32 -33.40
CA LEU A 451 11.46 28.98 -33.60
C LEU A 451 12.38 28.55 -32.45
N LYS A 452 13.25 29.46 -31.98
CA LYS A 452 14.07 29.22 -30.78
C LYS A 452 13.22 28.93 -29.54
N LYS A 453 12.17 29.72 -29.30
CA LYS A 453 11.25 29.50 -28.17
C LYS A 453 10.50 28.16 -28.27
N ILE A 454 10.10 27.74 -29.48
CA ILE A 454 9.47 26.42 -29.71
C ILE A 454 10.47 25.29 -29.44
N ARG A 455 11.71 25.43 -29.90
CA ARG A 455 12.80 24.46 -29.68
C ARG A 455 13.09 24.30 -28.18
N GLU A 456 13.23 25.40 -27.45
CA GLU A 456 13.48 25.38 -26.00
C GLU A 456 12.33 24.71 -25.22
N LYS A 457 11.07 25.06 -25.51
CA LYS A 457 9.89 24.43 -24.87
C LYS A 457 9.83 22.92 -25.10
N ARG A 458 10.19 22.45 -26.29
CA ARG A 458 10.18 21.02 -26.60
C ARG A 458 11.35 20.26 -25.96
N ILE A 459 12.53 20.86 -25.93
CA ILE A 459 13.69 20.31 -25.20
C ILE A 459 13.35 20.13 -23.72
N GLU A 460 12.65 21.10 -23.12
CA GLU A 460 12.16 21.02 -21.73
C GLU A 460 11.20 19.83 -21.54
N GLN A 461 10.18 19.70 -22.40
CA GLN A 461 9.19 18.61 -22.35
C GLN A 461 9.84 17.22 -22.53
N MET A 462 10.83 17.09 -23.41
CA MET A 462 11.53 15.82 -23.64
C MET A 462 12.49 15.49 -22.48
N LYS A 463 13.14 16.49 -21.88
CA LYS A 463 13.92 16.31 -20.63
C LYS A 463 13.04 15.81 -19.49
N GLU A 464 11.81 16.31 -19.38
CA GLU A 464 10.84 15.90 -18.37
C GLU A 464 10.39 14.45 -18.60
N LYS A 465 10.05 14.06 -19.83
CA LYS A 465 9.76 12.67 -20.20
C LYS A 465 10.93 11.72 -19.91
N LYS A 466 12.16 12.12 -20.24
CA LYS A 466 13.37 11.33 -19.91
C LYS A 466 13.58 11.18 -18.41
N LYS A 467 13.32 12.22 -17.61
CA LYS A 467 13.37 12.15 -16.13
C LYS A 467 12.31 11.19 -15.59
N GLN A 468 11.09 11.23 -16.12
CA GLN A 468 10.00 10.34 -15.70
C GLN A 468 10.32 8.88 -16.00
N ILE A 469 10.76 8.58 -17.24
CA ILE A 469 11.19 7.23 -17.64
C ILE A 469 12.37 6.75 -16.78
N LYS A 470 13.34 7.61 -16.50
CA LYS A 470 14.50 7.26 -15.64
C LYS A 470 14.07 6.98 -14.20
N LYS A 471 13.08 7.70 -13.67
CA LYS A 471 12.53 7.48 -12.33
C LYS A 471 11.83 6.12 -12.25
N GLU A 472 10.92 5.83 -13.20
CA GLU A 472 10.23 4.55 -13.32
C GLU A 472 11.22 3.38 -13.52
N TRP A 473 12.23 3.55 -14.37
CA TRP A 473 13.32 2.58 -14.55
C TRP A 473 14.12 2.34 -13.28
N SER A 474 14.49 3.39 -12.54
CA SER A 474 15.29 3.24 -11.32
C SER A 474 14.55 2.50 -10.19
N SER A 475 13.24 2.69 -10.09
CA SER A 475 12.38 1.98 -9.13
C SER A 475 12.31 0.49 -9.47
N ASN A 476 12.04 0.16 -10.74
CA ASN A 476 12.00 -1.24 -11.21
C ASN A 476 13.37 -1.92 -11.16
N TRP A 477 14.47 -1.19 -11.42
CA TRP A 477 15.83 -1.72 -11.38
C TRP A 477 16.25 -2.16 -9.98
N LYS A 478 15.82 -1.41 -8.95
CA LYS A 478 16.12 -1.78 -7.55
C LYS A 478 15.49 -3.13 -7.20
N GLU A 479 14.23 -3.32 -7.58
CA GLU A 479 13.47 -4.55 -7.35
C GLU A 479 14.03 -5.74 -8.15
N PHE A 480 14.45 -5.52 -9.40
CA PHE A 480 15.07 -6.53 -10.26
C PHE A 480 16.49 -6.93 -9.81
N LYS A 481 17.30 -5.96 -9.36
CA LYS A 481 18.67 -6.23 -8.90
C LYS A 481 18.68 -7.06 -7.62
N GLU A 482 17.76 -6.77 -6.69
CA GLU A 482 17.57 -7.55 -5.46
C GLU A 482 17.19 -9.01 -5.78
N THR A 483 16.26 -9.23 -6.71
CA THR A 483 15.88 -10.59 -7.16
C THR A 483 17.03 -11.34 -7.84
N ARG A 484 17.82 -10.67 -8.70
CA ARG A 484 18.93 -11.29 -9.43
C ARG A 484 20.15 -11.60 -8.55
N GLU A 485 20.48 -10.73 -7.59
CA GLU A 485 21.53 -11.00 -6.60
C GLU A 485 21.15 -12.18 -5.71
N GLU A 486 19.88 -12.29 -5.33
CA GLU A 486 19.39 -13.44 -4.58
C GLU A 486 19.44 -14.74 -5.40
N GLU A 487 19.14 -14.69 -6.69
CA GLU A 487 19.24 -15.84 -7.60
C GLU A 487 20.70 -16.29 -7.82
N LYS A 488 21.65 -15.35 -7.91
CA LYS A 488 23.09 -15.65 -7.96
C LYS A 488 23.58 -16.30 -6.67
N ARG A 489 23.19 -15.76 -5.51
CA ARG A 489 23.50 -16.38 -4.20
C ARG A 489 22.93 -17.80 -4.12
N LYS A 490 21.70 -18.04 -4.60
CA LYS A 490 21.08 -19.37 -4.68
C LYS A 490 21.86 -20.33 -5.60
N LYS A 491 22.38 -19.86 -6.74
CA LYS A 491 23.21 -20.67 -7.66
C LYS A 491 24.58 -21.00 -7.07
N GLU A 492 25.20 -20.07 -6.35
CA GLU A 492 26.47 -20.29 -5.65
C GLU A 492 26.31 -21.27 -4.48
N LEU A 493 25.26 -21.12 -3.67
CA LEU A 493 24.97 -22.05 -2.58
C LEU A 493 24.73 -23.49 -3.09
N LYS A 494 24.01 -23.65 -4.22
CA LYS A 494 23.82 -24.95 -4.88
C LYS A 494 25.14 -25.56 -5.37
N LYS A 495 26.11 -24.76 -5.80
CA LYS A 495 27.45 -25.23 -6.19
C LYS A 495 28.26 -25.70 -4.98
N VAL A 496 28.22 -24.96 -3.88
CA VAL A 496 28.90 -25.32 -2.61
C VAL A 496 28.32 -26.62 -2.07
N LEU A 497 27.00 -26.74 -1.95
CA LEU A 497 26.33 -27.96 -1.49
C LEU A 497 26.60 -29.20 -2.36
N LYS A 498 26.72 -29.02 -3.69
CA LYS A 498 27.13 -30.12 -4.59
C LYS A 498 28.59 -30.53 -4.38
N LYS A 499 29.45 -29.59 -4.02
CA LYS A 499 30.87 -29.83 -3.73
C LYS A 499 31.03 -30.57 -2.40
N GLU A 500 30.33 -30.13 -1.35
CA GLU A 500 30.29 -30.81 -0.05
C GLU A 500 29.75 -32.25 -0.16
N LYS A 501 28.64 -32.47 -0.88
CA LYS A 501 28.12 -33.84 -1.12
C LYS A 501 29.09 -34.74 -1.89
N ARG A 502 29.93 -34.17 -2.76
CA ARG A 502 30.98 -34.92 -3.48
C ARG A 502 32.17 -35.23 -2.57
N GLU A 503 32.57 -34.30 -1.71
CA GLU A 503 33.62 -34.51 -0.72
C GLU A 503 33.19 -35.49 0.36
N GLU A 504 31.95 -35.46 0.83
CA GLU A 504 31.43 -36.44 1.79
C GLU A 504 31.33 -37.85 1.19
N LYS A 505 30.95 -37.98 -0.09
CA LYS A 505 31.00 -39.27 -0.80
C LYS A 505 32.44 -39.78 -1.00
N LYS A 506 33.42 -38.89 -1.15
CA LYS A 506 34.84 -39.29 -1.19
C LYS A 506 35.33 -39.73 0.19
N ARG A 507 35.02 -38.97 1.25
CA ARG A 507 35.33 -39.35 2.63
C ARG A 507 34.72 -40.70 3.02
N LYS A 508 33.47 -40.98 2.63
CA LYS A 508 32.82 -42.29 2.85
C LYS A 508 33.44 -43.43 2.05
N LYS A 509 34.07 -43.16 0.89
CA LYS A 509 34.83 -44.16 0.14
C LYS A 509 36.23 -44.39 0.71
N GLU A 510 36.85 -43.36 1.27
CA GLU A 510 38.17 -43.45 1.92
C GLU A 510 38.09 -44.08 3.32
N LEU A 511 36.96 -43.89 4.03
CA LEU A 511 36.68 -44.54 5.33
C LEU A 511 36.04 -45.92 5.21
N GLY A 512 35.55 -46.32 4.03
CA GLY A 512 34.87 -47.60 3.78
C GLY A 512 35.76 -48.69 3.18
N GLY A 513 37.07 -48.49 3.18
CA GLY A 513 38.07 -49.41 2.65
C GLY A 513 38.76 -50.25 3.74
N ASP A 514 38.02 -50.74 4.72
CA ASP A 514 38.33 -51.95 5.50
C ASP A 514 37.23 -52.14 6.56
N LEU A 515 36.86 -53.39 6.82
CA LEU A 515 35.87 -53.85 7.81
C LEU A 515 34.40 -53.73 7.39
N THR A 516 33.93 -54.74 6.63
CA THR A 516 32.88 -55.70 7.05
C THR A 516 32.32 -56.44 5.82
N SER A 517 33.17 -57.24 5.19
CA SER A 517 32.72 -58.39 4.40
C SER A 517 32.47 -59.54 5.37
N GLU A 518 31.25 -59.67 5.86
CA GLU A 518 30.61 -60.88 6.40
C GLU A 518 29.52 -60.42 7.36
N ILE A 519 28.27 -60.50 6.90
CA ILE A 519 27.13 -61.10 7.58
C ILE A 519 25.93 -60.89 6.65
N SER A 520 25.63 -61.98 5.94
CA SER A 520 24.33 -62.50 5.51
C SER A 520 23.39 -61.57 4.72
N SER A 521 23.18 -61.76 3.41
CA SER A 521 22.59 -62.91 2.68
C SER A 521 21.05 -62.90 2.58
N LEU A 522 20.58 -62.77 1.33
CA LEU A 522 19.30 -63.27 0.75
C LEU A 522 17.97 -62.69 1.27
N SER A 523 16.96 -62.34 0.46
CA SER A 523 16.76 -62.42 -1.00
C SER A 523 15.41 -61.76 -1.41
N LEU A 524 15.40 -61.08 -2.58
CA LEU A 524 14.37 -61.01 -3.65
C LEU A 524 12.91 -60.57 -3.31
N SER A 525 12.12 -59.85 -4.12
CA SER A 525 12.19 -59.38 -5.51
C SER A 525 10.88 -58.62 -5.82
N THR A 526 10.90 -57.59 -6.66
CA THR A 526 9.91 -57.45 -7.75
C THR A 526 10.49 -56.59 -8.86
N SER A 527 10.47 -57.18 -10.05
CA SER A 527 11.06 -56.74 -11.30
C SER A 527 10.29 -55.60 -11.95
N THR A 528 11.03 -54.69 -12.57
CA THR A 528 10.57 -53.74 -13.58
C THR A 528 10.13 -54.48 -14.85
N THR A 529 8.86 -54.35 -15.23
CA THR A 529 8.39 -54.61 -16.60
C THR A 529 8.15 -53.30 -17.33
N ASN A 530 8.98 -53.06 -18.34
CA ASN A 530 8.69 -52.16 -19.44
C ASN A 530 7.47 -52.70 -20.19
N LEU A 531 6.43 -51.88 -20.39
CA LEU A 531 5.48 -52.05 -21.48
C LEU A 531 5.44 -50.77 -22.30
N ARG A 532 5.75 -50.97 -23.57
CA ARG A 532 5.84 -50.02 -24.67
C ARG A 532 4.64 -50.37 -25.54
N ASP A 533 3.55 -49.63 -25.43
CA ASP A 533 2.41 -49.84 -26.32
C ASP A 533 2.44 -48.79 -27.45
N ASN A 534 2.81 -49.30 -28.62
CA ASN A 534 2.41 -48.76 -29.91
C ASN A 534 0.93 -49.09 -30.11
N SER A 535 0.11 -48.09 -30.42
CA SER A 535 -1.04 -48.31 -31.28
C SER A 535 -1.35 -47.02 -32.05
N SER A 536 -0.82 -46.95 -33.27
CA SER A 536 -1.34 -46.13 -34.36
C SER A 536 -2.52 -46.88 -35.01
N GLU A 537 -3.69 -46.25 -34.97
CA GLU A 537 -4.66 -46.05 -36.06
C GLU A 537 -4.86 -47.06 -37.23
N ILE A 538 -6.15 -47.17 -37.62
CA ILE A 538 -6.74 -47.69 -38.89
C ILE A 538 -6.97 -49.21 -38.88
N ASN A 539 -8.20 -49.75 -38.78
CA ASN A 539 -9.41 -49.59 -39.62
C ASN A 539 -10.64 -50.14 -38.86
#